data_AF-A0A314UAD5-F1
#
_entry.id   AF-A0A314UAD5-F1
#
_cell.length_a   1.000
_cell.length_b   1.000
_cell.length_c   1.000
_cell.angle_alpha   90.00
_cell.angle_beta   90.00
_cell.angle_gamma   90.00
#
_symmetry.space_group_name_H-M   'P 1'
#
loop_
_entity.id
_entity.type
_entity.pdbx_description
1 polymer ?
#
loop_
_entity_poly.entity_id
_entity_poly.type
_entity_poly.pdbx_seq_one_letter_code
_entity_poly.pdbx_strand_id
1 'polypeptide(L)'
;MLSLIMGFDPKSATAISKCMIMGAAASTVYYNLKLRHPTLELPIIDYDLALLIQPMLMLGISIGVAFNVIFADWMVTVLLIVLFIGTSTKAFLKGVETWKKETILKREATRRLESTGAGGNVEYKPLPSGPANDRQKETKELEVSVIENVCWKELGLLVFVWVAFLALQIAKNHTTTCSPAYWVVNLLQIPVSVGVSLYEAVSLYKGRRVIASKAEQGTVWQVHQLVIYCIFGVLAGIVGGLLGLGGGFIMGPLFLELGIPPQVSSATATFAMMFSSSMSVVEYYLLKRFPVPYALYFVAVATVAALVGQHIVRRLIILFGRASLIIFILAFTIFVSAISLGGVGISNMIWKIHQNEYMGFENLCKYDV
;
A
#
# COMPACT_ATOMS: atom_id res chain seq x y z
N MET A 1 17.59 6.62 -1.03
CA MET A 1 18.69 5.83 -0.42
C MET A 1 19.41 4.97 -1.44
N LEU A 2 18.73 4.08 -2.18
CA LEU A 2 19.38 3.25 -3.22
C LEU A 2 20.18 4.08 -4.25
N SER A 3 19.58 5.15 -4.78
CA SER A 3 20.28 6.04 -5.72
C SER A 3 21.38 6.89 -5.04
N LEU A 4 21.18 7.26 -3.78
CA LEU A 4 22.07 8.18 -3.03
C LEU A 4 23.33 7.50 -2.49
N ILE A 5 23.16 6.33 -1.88
CA ILE A 5 24.21 5.63 -1.12
C ILE A 5 24.90 4.60 -2.02
N MET A 6 24.12 3.88 -2.83
CA MET A 6 24.63 2.79 -3.67
C MET A 6 24.89 3.22 -5.11
N GLY A 7 24.51 4.44 -5.50
CA GLY A 7 24.73 4.98 -6.84
C GLY A 7 23.88 4.35 -7.94
N PHE A 8 22.80 3.64 -7.61
CA PHE A 8 21.90 3.09 -8.63
C PHE A 8 21.20 4.22 -9.41
N ASP A 9 21.02 4.01 -10.71
CA ASP A 9 20.19 4.89 -11.54
C ASP A 9 18.72 4.88 -11.04
N PRO A 10 17.95 5.96 -11.27
CA PRO A 10 16.58 6.08 -10.77
C PRO A 10 15.65 4.92 -11.21
N LYS A 11 15.82 4.38 -12.42
CA LYS A 11 14.99 3.30 -12.95
C LYS A 11 15.31 1.96 -12.26
N SER A 12 16.58 1.60 -12.11
CA SER A 12 17.01 0.41 -11.36
C SER A 12 16.68 0.52 -9.87
N ALA A 13 16.84 1.72 -9.28
CA ALA A 13 16.46 1.97 -7.89
C ALA A 13 14.94 1.78 -7.68
N THR A 14 14.12 2.19 -8.64
CA THR A 14 12.66 1.96 -8.63
C THR A 14 12.36 0.46 -8.64
N ALA A 15 13.03 -0.32 -9.50
CA ALA A 15 12.84 -1.75 -9.59
C ALA A 15 13.30 -2.52 -8.33
N ILE A 16 14.46 -2.19 -7.77
CA ILE A 16 14.95 -2.76 -6.51
C ILE A 16 14.03 -2.37 -5.34
N SER A 17 13.49 -1.14 -5.34
CA SER A 17 12.54 -0.71 -4.31
C SER A 17 11.25 -1.57 -4.33
N LYS A 18 10.79 -2.03 -5.50
CA LYS A 18 9.66 -2.96 -5.59
C LYS A 18 9.95 -4.31 -4.92
N CYS A 19 11.19 -4.80 -5.07
CA CYS A 19 11.63 -6.03 -4.40
C CYS A 19 11.61 -5.85 -2.88
N MET A 20 12.15 -4.74 -2.38
CA MET A 20 12.13 -4.41 -0.95
C MET A 20 10.70 -4.32 -0.40
N ILE A 21 9.81 -3.63 -1.13
CA ILE A 21 8.40 -3.47 -0.73
C ILE A 21 7.69 -4.82 -0.71
N MET A 22 7.96 -5.71 -1.68
CA MET A 22 7.38 -7.06 -1.69
C MET A 22 7.74 -7.83 -0.42
N GLY A 23 9.01 -7.84 -0.02
CA GLY A 23 9.45 -8.49 1.23
C GLY A 23 8.79 -7.90 2.48
N ALA A 24 8.83 -6.57 2.60
CA ALA A 24 8.24 -5.86 3.73
C ALA A 24 6.71 -6.01 3.82
N ALA A 25 6.02 -5.99 2.68
CA ALA A 25 4.58 -6.20 2.60
C ALA A 25 4.23 -7.66 2.94
N ALA A 26 4.97 -8.65 2.45
CA ALA A 26 4.76 -10.06 2.77
C ALA A 26 4.87 -10.34 4.27
N SER A 27 5.92 -9.81 4.94
CA SER A 27 6.05 -9.95 6.40
C SER A 27 4.93 -9.25 7.16
N THR A 28 4.51 -8.07 6.70
CA THR A 28 3.45 -7.30 7.36
C THR A 28 2.09 -7.96 7.17
N VAL A 29 1.80 -8.53 5.99
CA VAL A 29 0.60 -9.34 5.74
C VAL A 29 0.59 -10.57 6.62
N TYR A 30 1.71 -11.29 6.72
CA TYR A 30 1.82 -12.45 7.61
C TYR A 30 1.50 -12.08 9.06
N TYR A 31 1.98 -10.92 9.53
CA TYR A 31 1.64 -10.40 10.85
C TYR A 31 0.15 -10.04 10.97
N ASN A 32 -0.41 -9.33 9.98
CA ASN A 32 -1.83 -8.93 9.95
C ASN A 32 -2.77 -10.13 9.90
N LEU A 33 -2.40 -11.22 9.24
CA LEU A 33 -3.19 -12.45 9.18
C LEU A 33 -3.34 -13.14 10.53
N LYS A 34 -2.48 -12.83 11.52
CA LYS A 34 -2.62 -13.32 12.89
C LYS A 34 -3.56 -12.48 13.74
N LEU A 35 -3.97 -11.32 13.25
CA LEU A 35 -4.83 -10.36 13.96
C LEU A 35 -6.27 -10.46 13.48
N ARG A 36 -7.21 -10.29 14.40
CA ARG A 36 -8.65 -10.17 14.12
C ARG A 36 -9.12 -8.71 14.19
N HIS A 37 -10.29 -8.47 13.61
CA HIS A 37 -10.95 -7.18 13.66
C HIS A 37 -11.23 -6.75 15.12
N PRO A 38 -11.09 -5.46 15.48
CA PRO A 38 -11.23 -5.00 16.87
C PRO A 38 -12.64 -5.17 17.45
N THR A 39 -13.66 -5.16 16.59
CA THR A 39 -15.07 -5.14 16.99
C THR A 39 -15.91 -6.28 16.40
N LEU A 40 -15.41 -7.04 15.43
CA LEU A 40 -16.16 -8.08 14.71
C LEU A 40 -15.34 -9.38 14.70
N GLU A 41 -15.98 -10.54 14.66
CA GLU A 41 -15.28 -11.84 14.52
C GLU A 41 -14.84 -12.11 13.07
N LEU A 42 -14.21 -11.11 12.44
CA LEU A 42 -13.80 -11.11 11.04
C LEU A 42 -12.29 -10.88 10.92
N PRO A 43 -11.66 -11.30 9.80
CA PRO A 43 -10.28 -10.95 9.55
C PRO A 43 -10.09 -9.44 9.47
N ILE A 44 -8.90 -8.97 9.83
CA ILE A 44 -8.54 -7.55 9.72
C ILE A 44 -8.40 -7.08 8.26
N ILE A 45 -8.16 -8.02 7.33
CA ILE A 45 -8.06 -7.75 5.90
C ILE A 45 -9.47 -7.87 5.30
N ASP A 46 -9.91 -6.78 4.65
CA ASP A 46 -11.17 -6.74 3.93
C ASP A 46 -10.99 -7.29 2.51
N TYR A 47 -11.26 -8.58 2.35
CA TYR A 47 -11.01 -9.30 1.11
C TYR A 47 -11.92 -8.87 -0.05
N ASP A 48 -13.17 -8.46 0.22
CA ASP A 48 -14.09 -7.98 -0.83
C ASP A 48 -13.65 -6.60 -1.35
N LEU A 49 -13.18 -5.72 -0.47
CA LEU A 49 -12.56 -4.46 -0.88
C LEU A 49 -11.27 -4.69 -1.68
N ALA A 50 -10.44 -5.66 -1.25
CA ALA A 50 -9.25 -6.04 -2.00
C ALA A 50 -9.61 -6.59 -3.40
N LEU A 51 -10.62 -7.46 -3.51
CA LEU A 51 -11.10 -8.02 -4.78
C LEU A 51 -11.63 -6.96 -5.75
N LEU A 52 -12.29 -5.93 -5.24
CA LEU A 52 -12.81 -4.85 -6.08
C LEU A 52 -11.65 -4.07 -6.75
N ILE A 53 -10.61 -3.76 -5.97
CA ILE A 53 -9.60 -2.76 -6.34
C ILE A 53 -8.31 -3.39 -6.88
N GLN A 54 -7.92 -4.56 -6.37
CA GLN A 54 -6.68 -5.23 -6.76
C GLN A 54 -6.55 -5.46 -8.28
N PRO A 55 -7.56 -5.99 -8.99
CA PRO A 55 -7.41 -6.27 -10.42
C PRO A 55 -7.16 -5.00 -11.24
N MET A 56 -7.86 -3.91 -10.88
CA MET A 56 -7.67 -2.59 -11.48
C MET A 56 -6.31 -1.98 -11.13
N LEU A 57 -5.86 -2.18 -9.89
CA LEU A 57 -4.52 -1.78 -9.44
C LEU A 57 -3.43 -2.50 -10.24
N MET A 58 -3.55 -3.80 -10.47
CA MET A 58 -2.60 -4.58 -11.27
C MET A 58 -2.57 -4.14 -12.73
N LEU A 59 -3.73 -3.86 -13.32
CA LEU A 59 -3.81 -3.26 -14.66
C LEU A 59 -3.06 -1.93 -14.73
N GLY A 60 -3.30 -1.05 -13.76
CA GLY A 60 -2.59 0.23 -13.67
C GLY A 60 -1.08 0.06 -13.52
N ILE A 61 -0.61 -0.95 -12.78
CA ILE A 61 0.82 -1.22 -12.59
C ILE A 61 1.51 -1.58 -13.89
N SER A 62 0.93 -2.48 -14.68
CA SER A 62 1.48 -2.85 -15.99
C SER A 62 1.66 -1.62 -16.89
N ILE A 63 0.68 -0.71 -16.89
CA ILE A 63 0.75 0.57 -17.60
C ILE A 63 1.83 1.48 -16.99
N GLY A 64 1.90 1.58 -15.66
CA GLY A 64 2.87 2.41 -14.95
C GLY A 64 4.32 1.96 -15.16
N VAL A 65 4.58 0.65 -15.19
CA VAL A 65 5.91 0.09 -15.48
C VAL A 65 6.29 0.34 -16.93
N ALA A 66 5.35 0.23 -17.87
CA ALA A 66 5.60 0.63 -19.26
C ALA A 66 5.98 2.13 -19.36
N PHE A 67 5.26 3.00 -18.65
CA PHE A 67 5.62 4.43 -18.58
C PHE A 67 6.96 4.68 -17.89
N ASN A 68 7.35 3.88 -16.89
CA ASN A 68 8.66 4.02 -16.23
C ASN A 68 9.81 3.75 -17.21
N VAL A 69 9.61 2.80 -18.14
CA VAL A 69 10.58 2.52 -19.20
C VAL A 69 10.63 3.68 -20.20
N ILE A 70 9.48 4.15 -20.67
CA ILE A 70 9.37 5.20 -21.71
C ILE A 70 9.87 6.56 -21.22
N PHE A 71 9.46 6.96 -20.02
CA PHE A 71 9.70 8.31 -19.51
C PHE A 71 11.18 8.55 -19.24
N ALA A 72 11.60 9.79 -19.48
CA ALA A 72 12.94 10.24 -19.15
C ALA A 72 13.14 10.26 -17.62
N ASP A 73 14.36 10.00 -17.17
CA ASP A 73 14.71 9.95 -15.75
C ASP A 73 14.30 11.21 -14.97
N TRP A 74 14.46 12.38 -15.59
CA TRP A 74 14.14 13.67 -14.99
C TRP A 74 12.63 13.82 -14.75
N MET A 75 11.77 13.30 -15.64
CA MET A 75 10.32 13.35 -15.47
C MET A 75 9.87 12.51 -14.28
N VAL A 76 10.40 11.28 -14.17
CA VAL A 76 10.11 10.39 -13.04
C VAL A 76 10.56 11.03 -11.73
N THR A 77 11.74 11.65 -11.74
CA THR A 77 12.30 12.37 -10.59
C THR A 77 11.43 13.56 -10.18
N VAL A 78 11.02 14.42 -11.12
CA VAL A 78 10.12 15.55 -10.86
C VAL A 78 8.78 15.06 -10.30
N LEU A 79 8.22 14.00 -10.87
CA LEU A 79 6.96 13.42 -10.40
C LEU A 79 7.08 12.86 -8.97
N LEU A 80 8.19 12.20 -8.62
CA LEU A 80 8.49 11.75 -7.25
C LEU A 80 8.55 12.92 -6.27
N ILE A 81 9.23 14.01 -6.64
CA ILE A 81 9.36 15.20 -5.79
C ILE A 81 7.99 15.80 -5.52
N VAL A 82 7.18 16.03 -6.57
CA VAL A 82 5.84 16.60 -6.45
C VAL A 82 4.96 15.73 -5.56
N LEU A 83 4.99 14.41 -5.76
CA LEU A 83 4.17 13.48 -4.99
C LEU A 83 4.62 13.41 -3.51
N PHE A 84 5.93 13.38 -3.23
CA PHE A 84 6.42 13.38 -1.86
C PHE A 84 6.14 14.69 -1.13
N ILE A 85 6.27 15.84 -1.79
CA ILE A 85 5.90 17.13 -1.18
C ILE A 85 4.40 17.16 -0.87
N GLY A 86 3.56 16.78 -1.83
CA GLY A 86 2.10 16.79 -1.64
C GLY A 86 1.67 15.83 -0.53
N THR A 87 2.23 14.63 -0.50
CA THR A 87 1.86 13.61 0.48
C THR A 87 2.43 13.88 1.86
N SER A 88 3.66 14.41 1.96
CA SER A 88 4.23 14.90 3.22
C SER A 88 3.39 16.02 3.81
N THR A 89 2.97 16.99 2.98
CA THR A 89 2.12 18.10 3.42
C THR A 89 0.76 17.59 3.92
N LYS A 90 0.10 16.71 3.16
CA LYS A 90 -1.17 16.08 3.58
C LYS A 90 -1.00 15.28 4.88
N ALA A 91 0.08 14.51 5.01
CA ALA A 91 0.37 13.72 6.22
C ALA A 91 0.62 14.62 7.43
N PHE A 92 1.37 15.72 7.26
CA PHE A 92 1.61 16.69 8.33
C PHE A 92 0.33 17.37 8.79
N LEU A 93 -0.50 17.86 7.86
CA LEU A 93 -1.80 18.47 8.18
C LEU A 93 -2.71 17.50 8.93
N LYS A 94 -2.79 16.25 8.47
CA LYS A 94 -3.56 15.19 9.15
C LYS A 94 -2.97 14.85 10.52
N GLY A 95 -1.66 14.88 10.67
CA GLY A 95 -0.96 14.72 11.95
C GLY A 95 -1.36 15.81 12.95
N VAL A 96 -1.38 17.07 12.51
CA VAL A 96 -1.83 18.22 13.32
C VAL A 96 -3.31 18.08 13.71
N GLU A 97 -4.18 17.71 12.76
CA GLU A 97 -5.60 17.52 13.03
C GLU A 97 -5.84 16.38 14.05
N THR A 98 -5.14 15.26 13.88
CA THR A 98 -5.21 14.11 14.79
C THR A 98 -4.69 14.49 16.18
N TRP A 99 -3.56 15.20 16.25
CA TRP A 99 -3.02 15.71 17.51
C TRP A 99 -4.03 16.61 18.23
N LYS A 100 -4.71 17.49 17.51
CA LYS A 100 -5.73 18.37 18.07
C LYS A 100 -6.89 17.56 18.65
N LYS A 101 -7.39 16.55 17.92
CA LYS A 101 -8.45 15.64 18.39
C LYS A 101 -8.03 14.86 19.64
N GLU A 102 -6.84 14.25 19.63
CA GLU A 102 -6.31 13.52 20.78
C GLU A 102 -6.09 14.44 22.00
N THR A 103 -5.67 15.69 21.77
CA THR A 103 -5.48 16.67 22.84
C THR A 103 -6.83 17.09 23.45
N ILE A 104 -7.85 17.34 22.63
CA ILE A 104 -9.21 17.64 23.10
C ILE A 104 -9.74 16.48 23.93
N LEU A 105 -9.62 15.25 23.41
CA LEU A 105 -10.15 14.05 24.06
C LEU A 105 -9.45 13.75 25.40
N LYS A 106 -8.13 13.96 25.48
CA LYS A 106 -7.41 13.93 26.77
C LYS A 106 -7.89 15.02 27.72
N ARG A 107 -8.11 16.25 27.23
CA ARG A 107 -8.56 17.38 28.06
C ARG A 107 -9.99 17.17 28.58
N GLU A 108 -10.87 16.58 27.78
CA GLU A 108 -12.22 16.18 28.19
C GLU A 108 -12.19 15.02 29.19
N ALA A 109 -11.30 14.03 29.01
CA ALA A 109 -11.10 12.98 29.99
C ALA A 109 -10.60 13.53 31.34
N THR A 110 -9.64 14.47 31.32
CA THR A 110 -9.17 15.17 32.53
C THR A 110 -10.28 15.99 33.18
N ARG A 111 -11.08 16.76 32.41
CA ARG A 111 -12.23 17.49 32.94
C ARG A 111 -13.30 16.58 33.54
N ARG A 112 -13.56 15.41 32.93
CA ARG A 112 -14.48 14.40 33.50
C ARG A 112 -13.96 13.86 34.82
N LEU A 113 -12.65 13.58 34.91
CA LEU A 113 -11.98 13.18 36.16
C LEU A 113 -12.08 14.27 37.24
N GLU A 114 -11.83 15.53 36.88
CA GLU A 114 -11.94 16.67 37.80
C GLU A 114 -13.39 16.92 38.25
N SER A 115 -14.37 16.74 37.37
CA SER A 115 -15.80 16.86 37.71
C SER A 115 -16.33 15.72 38.58
N THR A 116 -15.64 14.57 38.63
CA THR A 116 -16.06 13.40 39.42
C THR A 116 -15.45 13.39 40.84
N GLY A 117 -14.60 14.37 41.19
CA GLY A 117 -14.25 14.69 42.58
C GLY A 117 -13.83 13.51 43.47
N ALA A 118 -12.61 13.00 43.29
CA ALA A 118 -11.90 12.31 44.37
C ALA A 118 -10.38 12.43 44.14
N GLY A 119 -9.72 13.21 45.00
CA GLY A 119 -8.27 13.17 45.13
C GLY A 119 -7.83 11.81 45.67
N GLY A 120 -7.02 11.11 44.89
CA GLY A 120 -6.39 9.86 45.27
C GLY A 120 -5.70 9.23 44.07
N ASN A 121 -4.41 8.93 44.19
CA ASN A 121 -3.67 8.16 43.19
C ASN A 121 -4.42 6.86 42.88
N VAL A 122 -5.00 6.74 41.68
CA VAL A 122 -5.60 5.49 41.23
C VAL A 122 -5.16 5.21 39.79
N GLU A 123 -4.45 4.09 39.71
CA GLU A 123 -4.04 3.33 38.56
C GLU A 123 -5.14 3.18 37.49
N TYR A 124 -4.71 3.17 36.22
CA TYR A 124 -5.59 3.09 35.05
C TYR A 124 -6.53 1.88 35.13
N LYS A 125 -7.82 2.13 35.38
CA LYS A 125 -8.89 1.14 35.25
C LYS A 125 -9.72 1.46 34.00
N PRO A 126 -9.80 0.58 32.99
CA PRO A 126 -10.69 0.77 31.85
C PRO A 126 -12.17 0.66 32.29
N LEU A 127 -13.03 1.40 31.59
CA LEU A 127 -14.47 1.61 31.86
C LEU A 127 -15.26 0.30 32.09
N PRO A 128 -16.32 0.32 32.93
CA PRO A 128 -17.07 -0.87 33.28
C PRO A 128 -18.03 -1.27 32.16
N SER A 129 -17.76 -2.41 31.53
CA SER A 129 -18.82 -3.26 31.00
C SER A 129 -19.35 -4.08 32.17
N GLY A 130 -20.62 -3.89 32.56
CA GLY A 130 -21.21 -4.69 33.62
C GLY A 130 -21.49 -6.15 33.19
N PRO A 131 -22.10 -6.95 34.07
CA PRO A 131 -21.63 -7.30 35.41
C PRO A 131 -20.64 -8.48 35.35
N ALA A 132 -19.74 -8.48 36.33
CA ALA A 132 -18.71 -9.48 36.50
C ALA A 132 -19.27 -10.90 36.67
N ASN A 133 -18.71 -11.84 35.92
CA ASN A 133 -18.37 -13.15 36.46
C ASN A 133 -17.09 -13.68 35.79
N ASP A 134 -16.01 -13.52 36.54
CA ASP A 134 -14.93 -14.47 36.77
C ASP A 134 -13.99 -14.97 35.63
N ARG A 135 -12.71 -14.68 35.90
CA ARG A 135 -11.45 -15.34 35.49
C ARG A 135 -10.78 -14.91 34.18
N GLN A 136 -9.66 -14.19 34.36
CA GLN A 136 -8.47 -14.18 33.50
C GLN A 136 -8.72 -14.00 31.99
N LYS A 137 -8.93 -12.76 31.54
CA LYS A 137 -8.54 -12.32 30.20
C LYS A 137 -7.61 -11.13 30.31
N GLU A 138 -6.37 -11.41 30.74
CA GLU A 138 -5.26 -10.55 30.35
C GLU A 138 -5.17 -10.52 28.82
N THR A 139 -4.87 -9.34 28.33
CA THR A 139 -4.62 -8.87 26.96
C THR A 139 -3.68 -9.77 26.14
N LYS A 140 -4.11 -11.01 25.84
CA LYS A 140 -3.72 -11.70 24.62
C LYS A 140 -4.74 -11.27 23.58
N GLU A 141 -4.33 -10.37 22.69
CA GLU A 141 -4.92 -10.34 21.35
C GLU A 141 -5.06 -11.81 20.92
N LEU A 142 -6.27 -12.25 20.58
CA LEU A 142 -6.52 -13.62 20.16
C LEU A 142 -5.66 -13.88 18.91
N GLU A 143 -4.44 -14.39 19.10
CA GLU A 143 -3.61 -14.94 18.03
C GLU A 143 -4.35 -16.17 17.52
N VAL A 144 -5.02 -16.02 16.38
CA VAL A 144 -5.75 -17.10 15.74
C VAL A 144 -4.84 -17.78 14.73
N SER A 145 -5.06 -19.08 14.50
CA SER A 145 -4.38 -19.81 13.43
C SER A 145 -4.56 -19.08 12.10
N VAL A 146 -3.46 -18.81 11.39
CA VAL A 146 -3.43 -18.08 10.11
C VAL A 146 -4.40 -18.69 9.11
N ILE A 147 -4.50 -20.02 9.09
CA ILE A 147 -5.32 -20.78 8.13
C ILE A 147 -6.83 -20.53 8.33
N GLU A 148 -7.23 -20.27 9.57
CA GLU A 148 -8.62 -20.08 9.97
C GLU A 148 -9.10 -18.64 9.79
N ASN A 149 -8.16 -17.69 9.70
CA ASN A 149 -8.43 -16.28 9.46
C ASN A 149 -8.43 -15.92 7.96
N VAL A 150 -8.10 -16.86 7.06
CA VAL A 150 -8.00 -16.62 5.61
C VAL A 150 -9.32 -16.95 4.91
N CYS A 151 -9.85 -15.97 4.17
CA CYS A 151 -10.98 -16.16 3.26
C CYS A 151 -10.50 -16.83 1.95
N TRP A 152 -10.48 -18.17 1.92
CA TRP A 152 -9.91 -18.97 0.83
C TRP A 152 -10.55 -18.74 -0.54
N LYS A 153 -11.86 -18.48 -0.59
CA LYS A 153 -12.57 -18.22 -1.85
C LYS A 153 -12.11 -16.91 -2.47
N GLU A 154 -12.06 -15.85 -1.67
CA GLU A 154 -11.67 -14.51 -2.09
C GLU A 154 -10.18 -14.43 -2.40
N LEU A 155 -9.34 -15.04 -1.54
CA LEU A 155 -7.91 -15.20 -1.79
C LEU A 155 -7.66 -15.99 -3.09
N GLY A 156 -8.43 -17.06 -3.34
CA GLY A 156 -8.34 -17.85 -4.56
C GLY A 156 -8.61 -17.04 -5.83
N LEU A 157 -9.62 -16.16 -5.81
CA LEU A 157 -9.90 -15.23 -6.92
C LEU A 157 -8.77 -14.21 -7.13
N LEU A 158 -8.20 -13.66 -6.06
CA LEU A 158 -7.05 -12.74 -6.14
C LEU A 158 -5.80 -13.42 -6.70
N VAL A 159 -5.50 -14.63 -6.24
CA VAL A 159 -4.38 -15.44 -6.75
C VAL A 159 -4.64 -15.81 -8.22
N PHE A 160 -5.87 -16.14 -8.60
CA PHE A 160 -6.23 -16.40 -9.99
C PHE A 160 -5.95 -15.20 -10.89
N VAL A 161 -6.38 -13.99 -10.51
CA VAL A 161 -6.08 -12.76 -11.25
C VAL A 161 -4.57 -12.55 -11.36
N TRP A 162 -3.85 -12.75 -10.26
CA TRP A 162 -2.40 -12.57 -10.23
C TRP A 162 -1.68 -13.57 -11.17
N VAL A 163 -2.05 -14.85 -11.13
CA VAL A 163 -1.49 -15.89 -12.01
C VAL A 163 -1.84 -15.62 -13.47
N ALA A 164 -3.06 -15.16 -13.77
CA ALA A 164 -3.45 -14.78 -15.12
C ALA A 164 -2.59 -13.62 -15.65
N PHE A 165 -2.38 -12.58 -14.83
CA PHE A 165 -1.48 -11.47 -15.17
C PHE A 165 -0.03 -11.94 -15.36
N LEU A 166 0.46 -12.80 -14.48
CA LEU A 166 1.79 -13.41 -14.59
C LEU A 166 1.95 -14.15 -15.93
N ALA A 167 1.00 -15.02 -16.27
CA ALA A 167 1.01 -15.77 -17.52
C ALA A 167 0.99 -14.83 -18.74
N LEU A 168 0.18 -13.77 -18.70
CA LEU A 168 0.15 -12.75 -19.76
C LEU A 168 1.48 -11.99 -19.87
N GLN A 169 2.14 -11.62 -18.77
CA GLN A 169 3.45 -10.95 -18.85
C GLN A 169 4.56 -11.88 -19.36
N ILE A 170 4.55 -13.16 -18.96
CA ILE A 170 5.49 -14.16 -19.49
C ILE A 170 5.25 -14.35 -20.99
N ALA A 171 4.00 -14.52 -21.42
CA ALA A 171 3.64 -14.63 -22.83
C ALA A 171 4.09 -13.38 -23.63
N LYS A 172 3.92 -12.19 -23.05
CA LYS A 172 4.39 -10.92 -23.64
C LYS A 172 5.90 -10.93 -23.89
N ASN A 173 6.68 -11.51 -22.97
CA ASN A 173 8.14 -11.60 -23.11
C ASN A 173 8.59 -12.55 -24.23
N HIS A 174 7.75 -13.51 -24.64
CA HIS A 174 8.02 -14.39 -25.77
C HIS A 174 7.59 -13.80 -27.12
N THR A 175 6.77 -12.75 -27.12
CA THR A 175 6.37 -12.05 -28.35
C THR A 175 7.40 -11.01 -28.75
N THR A 176 7.59 -10.82 -30.06
CA THR A 176 8.46 -9.74 -30.56
C THR A 176 7.91 -8.38 -30.16
N THR A 177 8.79 -7.50 -29.70
CA THR A 177 8.45 -6.15 -29.27
C THR A 177 7.73 -5.40 -30.39
N CYS A 178 6.64 -4.73 -30.06
CA CYS A 178 5.84 -3.93 -30.99
C CYS A 178 5.15 -4.71 -32.14
N SER A 179 5.04 -6.04 -32.04
CA SER A 179 4.20 -6.88 -32.92
C SER A 179 2.70 -6.76 -32.60
N PRO A 180 1.78 -7.02 -33.54
CA PRO A 180 0.35 -7.14 -33.23
C PRO A 180 0.08 -8.14 -32.09
N ALA A 181 0.84 -9.23 -32.02
CA ALA A 181 0.73 -10.22 -30.95
C ALA A 181 1.05 -9.63 -29.56
N TYR A 182 2.06 -8.75 -29.47
CA TYR A 182 2.43 -8.05 -28.24
C TYR A 182 1.27 -7.19 -27.72
N TRP A 183 0.63 -6.42 -28.63
CA TRP A 183 -0.51 -5.59 -28.28
C TRP A 183 -1.74 -6.40 -27.88
N VAL A 184 -1.99 -7.53 -28.54
CA VAL A 184 -3.08 -8.45 -28.16
C VAL A 184 -2.88 -8.99 -26.75
N VAL A 185 -1.67 -9.47 -26.42
CA VAL A 185 -1.37 -9.99 -25.07
C VAL A 185 -1.49 -8.89 -24.01
N ASN A 186 -1.07 -7.67 -24.32
CA ASN A 186 -1.21 -6.53 -23.42
C ASN A 186 -2.69 -6.15 -23.21
N LEU A 187 -3.49 -6.09 -24.28
CA LEU A 187 -4.92 -5.79 -24.21
C LEU A 187 -5.71 -6.89 -23.49
N LEU A 188 -5.24 -8.14 -23.52
CA LEU A 188 -5.88 -9.26 -22.83
C LEU A 188 -5.84 -9.12 -21.29
N GLN A 189 -5.00 -8.23 -20.74
CA GLN A 189 -5.02 -7.90 -19.31
C GLN A 189 -6.29 -7.13 -18.89
N ILE A 190 -6.90 -6.37 -19.81
CA ILE A 190 -8.10 -5.57 -19.57
C ILE A 190 -9.33 -6.46 -19.28
N PRO A 191 -9.71 -7.45 -20.12
CA PRO A 191 -10.88 -8.27 -19.82
C PRO A 191 -10.70 -9.11 -18.55
N VAL A 192 -9.46 -9.53 -18.21
CA VAL A 192 -9.19 -10.27 -16.97
C VAL A 192 -9.46 -9.37 -15.75
N SER A 193 -8.92 -8.15 -15.72
CA SER A 193 -9.11 -7.24 -14.59
C SER A 193 -10.54 -6.70 -14.51
N VAL A 194 -11.09 -6.24 -15.63
CA VAL A 194 -12.46 -5.72 -15.72
C VAL A 194 -13.46 -6.81 -15.40
N GLY A 195 -13.26 -8.04 -15.86
CA GLY A 195 -14.17 -9.16 -15.58
C GLY A 195 -14.31 -9.46 -14.09
N VAL A 196 -13.19 -9.57 -13.36
CA VAL A 196 -13.21 -9.88 -11.92
C VAL A 196 -13.70 -8.70 -11.08
N SER A 197 -13.24 -7.47 -11.36
CA SER A 197 -13.73 -6.29 -10.65
C SER A 197 -15.21 -6.01 -10.93
N LEU A 198 -15.70 -6.26 -12.15
CA LEU A 198 -17.12 -6.11 -12.49
C LEU A 198 -17.97 -7.18 -11.82
N TYR A 199 -17.48 -8.43 -11.77
CA TYR A 199 -18.15 -9.51 -11.03
C TYR A 199 -18.33 -9.12 -9.55
N GLU A 200 -17.28 -8.61 -8.91
CA GLU A 200 -17.36 -8.16 -7.52
C GLU A 200 -18.25 -6.94 -7.36
N ALA A 201 -18.13 -5.95 -8.25
CA ALA A 201 -18.97 -4.75 -8.21
C ALA A 201 -20.46 -5.07 -8.36
N VAL A 202 -20.82 -6.02 -9.23
CA VAL A 202 -22.20 -6.49 -9.38
C VAL A 202 -22.65 -7.29 -8.15
N SER A 203 -21.76 -8.08 -7.55
CA SER A 203 -22.05 -8.83 -6.32
C SER A 203 -22.32 -7.90 -5.13
N LEU A 204 -21.54 -6.82 -5.00
CA LEU A 204 -21.73 -5.77 -3.99
C LEU A 204 -23.00 -4.95 -4.26
N TYR A 205 -23.27 -4.57 -5.52
CA TYR A 205 -24.47 -3.81 -5.88
C TYR A 205 -25.77 -4.59 -5.64
N LYS A 206 -25.78 -5.90 -5.93
CA LYS A 206 -26.93 -6.78 -5.68
C LYS A 206 -27.08 -7.18 -4.20
N GLY A 207 -26.20 -6.70 -3.31
CA GLY A 207 -26.21 -7.03 -1.88
C GLY A 207 -25.88 -8.49 -1.57
N ARG A 208 -25.31 -9.24 -2.53
CA ARG A 208 -24.89 -10.63 -2.32
C ARG A 208 -23.59 -10.71 -1.49
N ARG A 209 -22.82 -9.63 -1.47
CA ARG A 209 -21.63 -9.42 -0.63
C ARG A 209 -21.72 -8.06 0.06
N VAL A 210 -21.15 -7.97 1.25
CA VAL A 210 -21.11 -6.73 2.05
C VAL A 210 -19.68 -6.55 2.52
N ILE A 211 -19.12 -5.36 2.28
CA ILE A 211 -17.81 -4.97 2.82
C ILE A 211 -17.92 -5.07 4.34
N ALA A 212 -17.25 -6.07 4.91
CA ALA A 212 -17.31 -6.46 6.31
C ALA A 212 -17.09 -5.27 7.26
N SER A 213 -16.19 -4.36 6.89
CA SER A 213 -15.86 -3.17 7.67
C SER A 213 -16.92 -2.07 7.70
N LYS A 214 -17.95 -2.14 6.85
CA LYS A 214 -19.02 -1.13 6.74
C LYS A 214 -20.43 -1.70 6.93
N ALA A 215 -20.55 -2.95 7.37
CA ALA A 215 -21.81 -3.68 7.46
C ALA A 215 -22.86 -3.01 8.38
N GLU A 216 -22.44 -2.25 9.40
CA GLU A 216 -23.37 -1.53 10.29
C GLU A 216 -24.05 -0.31 9.64
N GLN A 217 -23.54 0.23 8.53
CA GLN A 217 -24.06 1.48 7.94
C GLN A 217 -25.09 1.30 6.82
N GLY A 218 -25.48 0.07 6.46
CA GLY A 218 -26.58 -0.18 5.50
C GLY A 218 -26.49 0.59 4.19
N THR A 219 -25.28 0.94 3.73
CA THR A 219 -25.11 1.81 2.56
C THR A 219 -25.29 0.99 1.28
N VAL A 220 -26.41 1.21 0.59
CA VAL A 220 -26.60 0.75 -0.80
C VAL A 220 -25.55 1.45 -1.66
N TRP A 221 -24.54 0.71 -2.11
CA TRP A 221 -23.48 1.25 -2.94
C TRP A 221 -24.05 1.74 -4.27
N GLN A 222 -23.83 3.00 -4.59
CA GLN A 222 -24.17 3.51 -5.91
C GLN A 222 -23.14 3.03 -6.94
N VAL A 223 -23.61 2.68 -8.14
CA VAL A 223 -22.75 2.26 -9.27
C VAL A 223 -21.63 3.27 -9.52
N HIS A 224 -21.93 4.57 -9.38
CA HIS A 224 -20.95 5.64 -9.53
C HIS A 224 -19.76 5.53 -8.55
N GLN A 225 -20.00 5.16 -7.29
CA GLN A 225 -18.94 4.99 -6.30
C GLN A 225 -18.03 3.80 -6.65
N LEU A 226 -18.62 2.69 -7.09
CA LEU A 226 -17.88 1.49 -7.53
C LEU A 226 -16.99 1.78 -8.76
N VAL A 227 -17.51 2.52 -9.72
CA VAL A 227 -16.75 2.95 -10.92
C VAL A 227 -15.59 3.86 -10.51
N ILE A 228 -15.85 4.83 -9.62
CA ILE A 228 -14.80 5.70 -9.08
C ILE A 228 -13.69 4.89 -8.41
N TYR A 229 -14.02 3.85 -7.65
CA TYR A 229 -13.01 2.99 -7.01
C TYR A 229 -12.15 2.23 -8.01
N CYS A 230 -12.75 1.76 -9.11
CA CYS A 230 -12.00 1.13 -10.19
C CYS A 230 -11.03 2.12 -10.85
N ILE A 231 -11.48 3.36 -11.11
CA ILE A 231 -10.65 4.43 -11.69
C ILE A 231 -9.48 4.78 -10.76
N PHE A 232 -9.76 4.98 -9.47
CA PHE A 232 -8.70 5.20 -8.47
C PHE A 232 -7.76 4.00 -8.36
N GLY A 233 -8.28 2.78 -8.50
CA GLY A 233 -7.51 1.55 -8.65
C GLY A 233 -6.45 1.65 -9.75
N VAL A 234 -6.89 1.95 -10.97
CA VAL A 234 -6.00 2.11 -12.12
C VAL A 234 -5.01 3.25 -11.90
N LEU A 235 -5.46 4.43 -11.46
CA LEU A 235 -4.58 5.58 -11.22
C LEU A 235 -3.51 5.29 -10.15
N ALA A 236 -3.91 4.68 -9.04
CA ALA A 236 -3.00 4.25 -7.99
C ALA A 236 -2.00 3.20 -8.50
N GLY A 237 -2.45 2.34 -9.41
CA GLY A 237 -1.60 1.36 -10.08
C GLY A 237 -0.57 2.01 -10.99
N ILE A 238 -0.98 2.97 -11.82
CA ILE A 238 -0.09 3.71 -12.72
C ILE A 238 0.99 4.42 -11.92
N VAL A 239 0.60 5.19 -10.91
CA VAL A 239 1.55 5.91 -10.05
C VAL A 239 2.42 4.92 -9.27
N GLY A 240 1.83 3.86 -8.72
CA GLY A 240 2.54 2.85 -7.96
C GLY A 240 3.54 2.07 -8.79
N GLY A 241 3.22 1.73 -10.05
CA GLY A 241 4.08 1.07 -11.02
C GLY A 241 5.22 1.98 -11.48
N LEU A 242 4.87 3.23 -11.83
CA LEU A 242 5.81 4.23 -12.35
C LEU A 242 6.86 4.67 -11.31
N LEU A 243 6.45 4.84 -10.06
CA LEU A 243 7.25 5.48 -9.01
C LEU A 243 7.90 4.51 -8.03
N GLY A 244 7.60 3.21 -8.10
CA GLY A 244 8.22 2.25 -7.18
C GLY A 244 7.59 2.20 -5.79
N LEU A 245 6.57 3.01 -5.48
CA LEU A 245 6.06 3.21 -4.11
C LEU A 245 5.16 2.09 -3.57
N GLY A 246 4.65 1.22 -4.46
CA GLY A 246 3.63 0.22 -4.11
C GLY A 246 2.25 0.87 -3.94
N GLY A 247 1.23 0.36 -4.63
CA GLY A 247 -0.09 1.02 -4.72
C GLY A 247 -0.78 1.28 -3.36
N GLY A 248 -0.38 0.56 -2.30
CA GLY A 248 -0.95 0.70 -0.97
C GLY A 248 -0.79 2.08 -0.33
N PHE A 249 0.22 2.86 -0.73
CA PHE A 249 0.40 4.24 -0.24
C PHE A 249 -0.75 5.17 -0.64
N ILE A 250 -1.36 4.93 -1.80
CA ILE A 250 -2.52 5.67 -2.30
C ILE A 250 -3.82 5.06 -1.75
N MET A 251 -3.86 3.73 -1.61
CA MET A 251 -5.04 3.01 -1.10
C MET A 251 -5.36 3.32 0.36
N GLY A 252 -4.35 3.44 1.23
CA GLY A 252 -4.58 3.69 2.66
C GLY A 252 -5.41 4.97 2.92
N PRO A 253 -4.97 6.15 2.43
CA PRO A 253 -5.76 7.38 2.53
C PRO A 253 -7.12 7.28 1.87
N LEU A 254 -7.23 6.64 0.70
CA LEU A 254 -8.51 6.44 0.01
C LEU A 254 -9.49 5.69 0.91
N PHE A 255 -9.09 4.55 1.48
CA PHE A 255 -9.96 3.76 2.36
C PHE A 255 -10.40 4.51 3.62
N LEU A 256 -9.53 5.38 4.16
CA LEU A 256 -9.89 6.24 5.29
C LEU A 256 -10.93 7.29 4.92
N GLU A 257 -10.85 7.87 3.71
CA GLU A 257 -11.86 8.81 3.20
C GLU A 257 -13.22 8.12 2.97
N LEU A 258 -13.22 6.80 2.79
CA LEU A 258 -14.43 5.98 2.68
C LEU A 258 -15.06 5.59 4.04
N GLY A 259 -14.42 5.99 5.14
CA GLY A 259 -14.87 5.69 6.50
C GLY A 259 -14.45 4.31 7.00
N ILE A 260 -13.54 3.62 6.30
CA ILE A 260 -13.02 2.32 6.76
C ILE A 260 -12.11 2.54 7.98
N PRO A 261 -12.22 1.74 9.05
CA PRO A 261 -11.35 1.86 10.21
C PRO A 261 -9.86 1.82 9.84
N PRO A 262 -8.99 2.65 10.48
CA PRO A 262 -7.58 2.75 10.10
C PRO A 262 -6.80 1.44 10.12
N GLN A 263 -7.13 0.55 11.05
CA GLN A 263 -6.46 -0.75 11.17
C GLN A 263 -6.79 -1.68 9.99
N VAL A 264 -8.06 -1.73 9.57
CA VAL A 264 -8.51 -2.51 8.40
C VAL A 264 -7.97 -1.90 7.11
N SER A 265 -8.09 -0.58 6.95
CA SER A 265 -7.55 0.14 5.80
C SER A 265 -6.06 -0.15 5.58
N SER A 266 -5.26 -0.06 6.65
CA SER A 266 -3.83 -0.35 6.60
C SER A 266 -3.53 -1.81 6.22
N ALA A 267 -4.24 -2.76 6.82
CA ALA A 267 -4.06 -4.18 6.56
C ALA A 267 -4.43 -4.54 5.11
N THR A 268 -5.61 -4.10 4.65
CA THR A 268 -6.08 -4.31 3.26
C THR A 268 -5.17 -3.64 2.24
N ALA A 269 -4.71 -2.41 2.50
CA ALA A 269 -3.79 -1.71 1.60
C ALA A 269 -2.43 -2.41 1.50
N THR A 270 -1.91 -2.95 2.62
CA THR A 270 -0.64 -3.70 2.63
C THR A 270 -0.79 -5.08 1.96
N PHE A 271 -1.94 -5.71 2.12
CA PHE A 271 -2.30 -6.94 1.40
C PHE A 271 -2.36 -6.70 -0.11
N ALA A 272 -3.03 -5.64 -0.55
CA ALA A 272 -3.00 -5.23 -1.95
C ALA A 272 -1.57 -4.92 -2.43
N MET A 273 -0.80 -4.21 -1.60
CA MET A 273 0.59 -3.87 -1.89
C MET A 273 1.46 -5.11 -2.16
N MET A 274 1.27 -6.22 -1.42
CA MET A 274 2.02 -7.47 -1.60
C MET A 274 1.85 -8.08 -3.01
N PHE A 275 0.62 -8.23 -3.50
CA PHE A 275 0.37 -8.74 -4.87
C PHE A 275 0.83 -7.75 -5.93
N SER A 276 0.58 -6.46 -5.69
CA SER A 276 0.91 -5.40 -6.63
C SER A 276 2.43 -5.25 -6.83
N SER A 277 3.21 -5.37 -5.74
CA SER A 277 4.67 -5.28 -5.76
C SER A 277 5.31 -6.54 -6.32
N SER A 278 4.81 -7.74 -5.97
CA SER A 278 5.29 -8.99 -6.58
C SER A 278 5.10 -9.01 -8.09
N MET A 279 3.97 -8.49 -8.59
CA MET A 279 3.76 -8.33 -10.03
C MET A 279 4.79 -7.39 -10.67
N SER A 280 5.04 -6.22 -10.06
CA SER A 280 6.07 -5.30 -10.54
C SER A 280 7.47 -5.92 -10.53
N VAL A 281 7.81 -6.73 -9.52
CA VAL A 281 9.11 -7.42 -9.44
C VAL A 281 9.29 -8.35 -10.64
N VAL A 282 8.26 -9.12 -11.00
CA VAL A 282 8.31 -9.98 -12.19
C VAL A 282 8.47 -9.15 -13.46
N GLU A 283 7.69 -8.07 -13.63
CA GLU A 283 7.80 -7.21 -14.82
C GLU A 283 9.19 -6.60 -14.97
N TYR A 284 9.76 -6.06 -13.88
CA TYR A 284 11.11 -5.51 -13.90
C TYR A 284 12.20 -6.58 -14.07
N TYR A 285 11.96 -7.80 -13.58
CA TYR A 285 12.86 -8.92 -13.78
C TYR A 285 12.87 -9.36 -15.25
N LEU A 286 11.71 -9.48 -15.89
CA LEU A 286 11.58 -9.78 -17.32
C LEU A 286 12.24 -8.69 -18.18
N LEU A 287 12.17 -7.43 -17.74
CA LEU A 287 12.86 -6.30 -18.36
C LEU A 287 14.38 -6.23 -18.05
N LYS A 288 14.94 -7.19 -17.29
CA LYS A 288 16.36 -7.23 -16.87
C LYS A 288 16.83 -5.92 -16.20
N ARG A 289 15.95 -5.23 -15.47
CA ARG A 289 16.20 -3.87 -14.91
C ARG A 289 16.96 -3.84 -13.59
N PHE A 290 17.33 -4.98 -13.01
CA PHE A 290 18.14 -5.03 -11.81
C PHE A 290 18.90 -6.36 -11.66
N PRO A 291 20.05 -6.36 -10.97
CA PRO A 291 20.77 -7.59 -10.64
C PRO A 291 20.09 -8.35 -9.49
N VAL A 292 19.72 -9.61 -9.75
CA VAL A 292 18.98 -10.48 -8.81
C VAL A 292 19.67 -10.64 -7.44
N PRO A 293 21.01 -10.82 -7.33
CA PRO A 293 21.65 -11.03 -6.03
C PRO A 293 21.46 -9.84 -5.07
N TYR A 294 21.57 -8.61 -5.58
CA TYR A 294 21.35 -7.41 -4.78
C TYR A 294 19.88 -7.30 -4.35
N ALA A 295 18.95 -7.60 -5.26
CA ALA A 295 17.52 -7.57 -4.94
C ALA A 295 17.17 -8.57 -3.83
N LEU A 296 17.67 -9.81 -3.88
CA LEU A 296 17.44 -10.81 -2.83
C LEU A 296 18.00 -10.36 -1.47
N TYR A 297 19.20 -9.77 -1.45
CA TYR A 297 19.78 -9.21 -0.24
C TYR A 297 18.91 -8.11 0.36
N PHE A 298 18.48 -7.14 -0.46
CA PHE A 298 17.63 -6.04 0.00
C PHE A 298 16.22 -6.50 0.42
N VAL A 299 15.67 -7.54 -0.22
CA VAL A 299 14.41 -8.18 0.20
C VAL A 299 14.56 -8.74 1.61
N ALA A 300 15.63 -9.49 1.88
CA ALA A 300 15.87 -10.08 3.19
C ALA A 300 15.99 -9.01 4.28
N VAL A 301 16.81 -7.97 4.03
CA VAL A 301 16.99 -6.84 4.96
C VAL A 301 15.66 -6.11 5.19
N ALA A 302 14.91 -5.81 4.13
CA ALA A 302 13.62 -5.11 4.24
C ALA A 302 12.58 -5.93 5.00
N THR A 303 12.57 -7.26 4.81
CA THR A 303 11.65 -8.18 5.52
C THR A 303 11.94 -8.19 7.02
N VAL A 304 13.21 -8.34 7.40
CA VAL A 304 13.63 -8.30 8.82
C VAL A 304 13.33 -6.93 9.44
N ALA A 305 13.67 -5.85 8.74
CA ALA A 305 13.39 -4.49 9.19
C ALA A 305 11.88 -4.23 9.36
N ALA A 306 11.04 -4.77 8.48
CA ALA A 306 9.59 -4.65 8.60
C ALA A 306 9.05 -5.44 9.80
N LEU A 307 9.50 -6.67 10.03
CA LEU A 307 9.08 -7.45 11.21
C LEU A 307 9.44 -6.73 12.52
N VAL A 308 10.69 -6.29 12.64
CA VAL A 308 11.17 -5.55 13.82
C VAL A 308 10.44 -4.21 13.95
N GLY A 309 10.26 -3.50 12.83
CA GLY A 309 9.57 -2.22 12.77
C GLY A 309 8.11 -2.30 13.23
N GLN A 310 7.35 -3.30 12.77
CA GLN A 310 5.96 -3.52 13.21
C GLN A 310 5.88 -3.76 14.72
N HIS A 311 6.79 -4.57 15.27
CA HIS A 311 6.84 -4.83 16.71
C HIS A 311 7.17 -3.57 17.53
N ILE A 312 8.17 -2.80 17.10
CA ILE A 312 8.57 -1.55 17.77
C ILE A 312 7.46 -0.51 17.67
N VAL A 313 6.89 -0.28 16.49
CA VAL A 313 5.82 0.70 16.27
C VAL A 313 4.61 0.39 17.15
N ARG A 314 4.20 -0.88 17.24
CA ARG A 314 3.11 -1.27 18.14
C ARG A 314 3.43 -0.98 19.61
N ARG A 315 4.64 -1.31 20.05
CA ARG A 315 5.09 -1.03 21.43
C ARG A 315 5.13 0.49 21.70
N LEU A 316 5.52 1.29 20.72
CA LEU A 316 5.49 2.74 20.79
C LEU A 316 4.05 3.29 20.85
N ILE A 317 3.10 2.73 20.10
CA ILE A 317 1.68 3.12 20.20
C ILE A 317 1.17 2.94 21.63
N ILE A 318 1.47 1.78 22.23
CA ILE A 318 1.04 1.45 23.59
C ILE A 318 1.72 2.36 24.62
N LEU A 319 3.01 2.62 24.46
CA LEU A 319 3.80 3.41 25.41
C LEU A 319 3.47 4.92 25.37
N PHE A 320 3.30 5.49 24.17
CA PHE A 320 3.02 6.92 24.00
C PHE A 320 1.52 7.25 24.06
N GLY A 321 0.64 6.26 23.83
CA GLY A 321 -0.82 6.43 23.91
C GLY A 321 -1.37 7.50 22.96
N ARG A 322 -0.64 7.81 21.88
CA ARG A 322 -0.96 8.85 20.89
C ARG A 322 -0.54 8.39 19.50
N ALA A 323 -1.51 8.20 18.60
CA ALA A 323 -1.24 7.79 17.23
C ALA A 323 -0.62 8.92 16.40
N SER A 324 -0.87 10.18 16.79
CA SER A 324 -0.37 11.37 16.09
C SER A 324 1.16 11.43 15.96
N LEU A 325 1.93 10.90 16.94
CA LEU A 325 3.40 10.93 16.90
C LEU A 325 3.97 10.10 15.75
N ILE A 326 3.33 8.97 15.42
CA ILE A 326 3.76 8.11 14.32
C ILE A 326 3.53 8.80 12.98
N ILE A 327 2.39 9.49 12.85
CA ILE A 327 2.09 10.27 11.65
C ILE A 327 3.15 11.36 11.44
N PHE A 328 3.60 12.04 12.51
CA PHE A 328 4.68 13.02 12.43
C PHE A 328 6.03 12.41 12.03
N ILE A 329 6.40 11.27 12.60
CA ILE A 329 7.64 10.55 12.22
C ILE A 329 7.59 10.16 10.74
N LEU A 330 6.48 9.58 10.28
CA LEU A 330 6.30 9.20 8.88
C LEU A 330 6.38 10.43 7.96
N ALA A 331 5.66 11.51 8.28
CA ALA A 331 5.69 12.75 7.51
C ALA A 331 7.13 13.32 7.44
N PHE A 332 7.86 13.34 8.55
CA PHE A 332 9.25 13.79 8.59
C PHE A 332 10.17 12.93 7.71
N THR A 333 10.05 11.60 7.79
CA THR A 333 10.87 10.69 6.96
C THR A 333 10.58 10.84 5.46
N ILE A 334 9.31 11.04 5.07
CA ILE A 334 8.93 11.32 3.67
C ILE A 334 9.51 12.67 3.23
N PHE A 335 9.43 13.70 4.07
CA PHE A 335 9.98 15.03 3.77
C PHE A 335 11.50 15.00 3.55
N VAL A 336 12.25 14.36 4.45
CA VAL A 336 13.71 14.19 4.30
C VAL A 336 14.03 13.41 3.02
N SER A 337 13.23 12.37 2.70
CA SER A 337 13.39 11.62 1.45
C SER A 337 13.13 12.49 0.22
N ALA A 338 12.14 13.39 0.27
CA ALA A 338 11.82 14.33 -0.80
C ALA A 338 12.97 15.30 -1.07
N ILE A 339 13.53 15.91 -0.01
CA ILE A 339 14.67 16.83 -0.13
C ILE A 339 15.89 16.10 -0.68
N SER A 340 16.21 14.93 -0.13
CA SER A 340 17.42 14.20 -0.49
C SER A 340 17.36 13.67 -1.93
N LEU A 341 16.25 13.06 -2.33
CA LEU A 341 16.06 12.56 -3.69
C LEU A 341 15.88 13.71 -4.69
N GLY A 342 15.23 14.80 -4.29
CA GLY A 342 15.11 16.00 -5.10
C GLY A 342 16.46 16.67 -5.37
N GLY A 343 17.29 16.80 -4.35
CA GLY A 343 18.63 17.38 -4.47
C GLY A 343 19.53 16.59 -5.43
N VAL A 344 19.61 15.26 -5.25
CA VAL A 344 20.41 14.42 -6.15
C VAL A 344 19.81 14.28 -7.54
N GLY A 345 18.49 14.23 -7.64
CA GLY A 345 17.78 14.25 -8.90
C GLY A 345 18.11 15.49 -9.75
N ILE A 346 18.05 16.67 -9.12
CA ILE A 346 18.37 17.95 -9.78
C ILE A 346 19.87 18.02 -10.12
N SER A 347 20.75 17.60 -9.20
CA SER A 347 22.20 17.59 -9.45
C SER A 347 22.57 16.69 -10.65
N ASN A 348 22.01 15.49 -10.71
CA ASN A 348 22.24 14.56 -11.82
C ASN A 348 21.68 15.12 -13.14
N MET A 349 20.52 15.78 -13.10
CA MET A 349 19.95 16.43 -14.29
C MET A 349 20.86 17.55 -14.82
N ILE A 350 21.38 18.41 -13.94
CA ILE A 350 22.32 19.48 -14.33
C ILE A 350 23.59 18.89 -14.94
N TRP A 351 24.11 17.82 -14.35
CA TRP A 351 25.29 17.11 -14.88
C TRP A 351 25.06 16.57 -16.29
N LYS A 352 23.92 15.89 -16.52
CA LYS A 352 23.56 15.35 -17.85
C LYS A 352 23.36 16.44 -18.90
N ILE A 353 22.78 17.59 -18.53
CA ILE A 353 22.66 18.77 -19.41
C ILE A 353 24.05 19.29 -19.81
N HIS A 354 24.97 19.37 -18.86
CA HIS A 354 26.34 19.86 -19.13
C HIS A 354 27.14 18.91 -20.03
N GLN A 355 26.84 17.61 -20.00
CA GLN A 355 27.46 16.58 -20.84
C GLN A 355 26.81 16.44 -22.23
N ASN A 356 25.75 17.22 -22.54
CA ASN A 356 24.92 17.06 -23.75
C ASN A 356 24.41 15.61 -23.97
N GLU A 357 24.14 14.88 -22.88
CA GLU A 357 23.57 13.55 -22.96
C GLU A 357 22.09 13.59 -23.38
N TYR A 358 21.64 12.54 -24.07
CA TYR A 358 20.24 12.41 -24.49
C TYR A 358 19.31 12.30 -23.27
N MET A 359 18.51 13.33 -23.02
CA MET A 359 17.52 13.38 -21.93
C MET A 359 16.08 13.14 -22.39
N GLY A 360 15.91 12.60 -23.60
CA GLY A 360 14.60 12.34 -24.19
C GLY A 360 13.98 11.02 -23.74
N PHE A 361 12.83 10.69 -24.35
CA PHE A 361 12.11 9.44 -24.09
C PHE A 361 12.87 8.23 -24.62
N GLU A 362 12.82 7.12 -23.90
CA GLU A 362 13.34 5.85 -24.39
C GLU A 362 12.32 5.17 -25.31
N ASN A 363 12.81 4.55 -26.39
CA ASN A 363 11.96 3.81 -27.32
C ASN A 363 11.76 2.38 -26.84
N LEU A 364 10.51 2.01 -26.51
CA LEU A 364 10.12 0.64 -26.18
C LEU A 364 10.50 -0.38 -27.26
N CYS A 365 10.42 0.01 -28.54
CA CYS A 365 10.67 -0.89 -29.67
C CYS A 365 12.15 -1.02 -30.06
N LYS A 366 13.08 -0.35 -29.36
CA LYS A 366 14.52 -0.40 -29.67
C LYS A 366 15.28 -1.40 -28.81
N TYR A 367 14.66 -1.91 -27.75
CA TYR A 367 15.22 -2.97 -26.92
C TYR A 367 14.88 -4.33 -27.55
N ASP A 368 15.81 -4.89 -28.31
CA ASP A 368 15.82 -6.33 -28.59
C ASP A 368 16.15 -7.05 -27.27
N VAL A 369 15.24 -7.90 -26.80
CA VAL A 369 15.35 -8.64 -25.52
C VAL A 369 16.25 -9.85 -25.64
#